data_AF-J3KSJ0-F1
#
_entry.id   AF-J3KSJ0-F1
#
_cell.length_a   1.000
_cell.length_b   1.000
_cell.length_c   1.000
_cell.angle_alpha   90.00
_cell.angle_beta   90.00
_cell.angle_gamma   90.00
#
_symmetry.space_group_name_H-M   'P 1'
#
loop_
_entity.id
_entity.type
_entity.pdbx_description
1 polymer ?
#
loop_
_entity_poly.entity_id
_entity_poly.type
_entity_poly.pdbx_seq_one_letter_code
_entity_poly.pdbx_strand_id
1 'polypeptide(L)' 'MVRYSLDPENPTKSCKSRGSNLRVHFKNTRETAQAIKGMHIRKATKYLKDVTLQKQ' A
#
# COMPACT_ATOMS: atom_id res chain seq x y z
N MET A 1 -18.85 -11.24 -2.39
CA MET A 1 -17.75 -10.84 -1.49
C MET A 1 -16.43 -10.97 -2.25
N VAL A 2 -15.66 -9.90 -2.39
CA VAL A 2 -14.49 -9.89 -3.31
C VAL A 2 -13.29 -10.57 -2.65
N ARG A 3 -12.78 -11.64 -3.27
CA ARG A 3 -11.64 -12.43 -2.77
C ARG A 3 -10.34 -11.63 -2.82
N TYR A 4 -9.52 -11.70 -1.78
CA TYR A 4 -8.13 -11.20 -1.79
C TYR A 4 -7.20 -12.34 -2.19
N SER A 5 -5.99 -12.01 -2.66
CA SER A 5 -5.00 -13.03 -3.02
C SER A 5 -4.42 -13.74 -1.81
N LEU A 6 -4.34 -13.05 -0.67
CA LEU A 6 -3.86 -13.58 0.60
C LEU A 6 -4.89 -13.30 1.70
N ASP A 7 -5.18 -14.33 2.49
CA ASP A 7 -5.92 -14.20 3.73
C ASP A 7 -4.97 -14.14 4.92
N PRO A 8 -5.18 -13.18 5.86
CA PRO A 8 -4.33 -13.05 7.03
C PRO A 8 -4.59 -14.23 7.99
N GLU A 9 -3.53 -14.71 8.64
CA GLU A 9 -3.63 -15.76 9.65
C GLU A 9 -4.55 -15.35 10.82
N ASN A 10 -4.50 -14.08 11.23
CA ASN A 10 -5.37 -13.55 12.27
C ASN A 10 -6.29 -12.44 11.72
N PRO A 11 -7.57 -12.74 11.45
CA PRO A 11 -8.52 -11.77 10.90
C PRO A 11 -8.89 -10.66 11.89
N THR A 12 -8.84 -10.90 13.20
CA THR A 12 -9.26 -9.91 14.22
C THR A 12 -8.25 -8.76 14.41
N LYS A 13 -6.97 -9.02 14.13
CA LYS A 13 -5.87 -8.06 14.25
C LYS A 13 -5.41 -7.50 12.91
N SER A 14 -6.11 -7.82 11.82
CA SER A 14 -5.72 -7.44 10.47
C SER A 14 -6.80 -6.60 9.80
N CYS A 15 -6.37 -5.58 9.04
CA CYS A 15 -7.26 -4.76 8.23
C CYS A 15 -6.95 -4.99 6.74
N LYS A 16 -7.99 -5.00 5.90
CA LYS A 16 -7.86 -5.09 4.44
C LYS A 16 -8.46 -3.84 3.78
N SER A 17 -7.83 -3.35 2.72
CA SER A 17 -8.36 -2.25 1.90
C SER A 17 -8.16 -2.54 0.42
N ARG A 18 -9.02 -1.98 -0.44
CA ARG A 18 -8.96 -2.10 -1.89
C ARG A 18 -9.59 -0.88 -2.54
N GLY A 19 -9.01 -0.41 -3.66
CA GLY A 19 -9.66 0.48 -4.62
C GLY A 19 -9.62 -0.16 -6.01
N SER A 20 -10.72 -0.08 -6.76
CA SER A 20 -10.83 -0.57 -8.14
C SER A 20 -11.04 0.58 -9.11
N ASN A 21 -10.51 0.48 -10.33
CA ASN A 21 -10.67 1.49 -11.40
C ASN A 21 -10.21 2.90 -11.00
N LEU A 22 -9.12 3.01 -10.25
CA LEU A 22 -8.49 4.28 -9.92
C LEU A 22 -7.79 4.85 -11.15
N ARG A 23 -7.96 6.15 -11.41
CA ARG A 23 -7.27 6.86 -12.51
C ARG A 23 -5.81 7.14 -12.15
N VAL A 24 -4.97 6.12 -12.25
CA VAL A 24 -3.53 6.17 -11.92
C VAL A 24 -2.71 5.37 -12.93
N HIS A 25 -1.42 5.67 -13.04
CA HIS A 25 -0.52 4.91 -13.90
C HIS A 25 -0.13 3.58 -13.23
N PHE A 26 -0.48 2.46 -13.88
CA PHE A 26 -0.29 1.11 -13.33
C PHE A 26 1.14 0.83 -12.87
N LYS A 27 2.14 1.10 -13.72
CA LYS A 27 3.55 0.78 -13.41
C LYS A 27 4.06 1.60 -12.21
N ASN A 28 3.65 2.85 -12.08
CA ASN A 28 4.08 3.72 -10.98
C ASN A 28 3.50 3.22 -9.65
N THR A 29 2.23 2.81 -9.65
CA THR A 29 1.61 2.22 -8.45
C THR A 29 2.23 0.88 -8.05
N ARG A 30 2.69 0.09 -9.02
CA ARG A 30 3.38 -1.18 -8.75
C ARG A 30 4.71 -0.97 -8.03
N GLU A 31 5.55 -0.07 -8.54
CA GLU A 31 6.87 0.21 -7.94
C GLU A 31 6.72 0.85 -6.55
N THR A 32 5.81 1.81 -6.40
CA THR A 32 5.55 2.45 -5.10
C THR A 32 5.00 1.48 -4.06
N ALA A 33 4.11 0.56 -4.45
CA ALA A 33 3.61 -0.50 -3.56
C ALA A 33 4.71 -1.46 -3.13
N GLN A 34 5.64 -1.80 -4.03
CA GLN A 34 6.78 -2.65 -3.71
C GLN A 34 7.73 -1.95 -2.72
N ALA A 35 7.93 -0.63 -2.85
CA ALA A 35 8.80 0.14 -1.95
C ALA A 35 8.25 0.20 -0.51
N ILE A 36 6.94 0.30 -0.30
CA ILE A 36 6.34 0.39 1.05
C ILE A 36 6.07 -0.98 1.70
N LYS A 37 6.25 -2.07 0.96
CA LYS A 37 5.95 -3.43 1.45
C LYS A 37 6.84 -3.78 2.65
N GLY A 38 6.24 -4.23 3.74
CA GLY A 38 6.96 -4.60 4.98
C GLY A 38 7.33 -3.42 5.89
N MET A 39 7.02 -2.18 5.51
CA MET A 39 7.22 -1.03 6.39
C MET A 39 6.13 -0.91 7.45
N HIS A 40 6.49 -0.44 8.65
CA HIS A 40 5.51 -0.04 9.66
C HIS A 40 4.67 1.15 9.16
N ILE A 41 3.38 1.18 9.48
CA ILE A 41 2.40 2.15 8.95
C ILE A 41 2.87 3.61 9.11
N ARG A 42 3.41 3.96 10.28
CA ARG A 42 3.93 5.31 10.55
C ARG A 42 5.14 5.69 9.69
N LYS A 43 6.00 4.73 9.37
CA LYS A 43 7.16 4.94 8.49
C LYS A 43 6.73 5.06 7.03
N ALA A 44 5.84 4.19 6.58
CA ALA A 44 5.32 4.21 5.21
C ALA A 44 4.58 5.52 4.89
N THR A 45 3.74 6.00 5.81
CA THR A 45 3.03 7.29 5.65
C THR A 45 3.97 8.49 5.62
N LYS A 46 5.04 8.48 6.42
CA LYS A 46 6.09 9.51 6.35
C LYS A 46 6.84 9.44 5.01
N TYR A 47 7.29 8.25 4.60
CA TYR A 47 8.00 8.04 3.34
C TYR A 47 7.22 8.58 2.13
N LEU A 48 5.92 8.28 2.04
CA LEU A 48 5.10 8.78 0.92
C LEU A 48 4.98 10.31 0.90
N LYS A 49 5.01 10.97 2.06
CA LYS A 49 5.06 12.45 2.14
C LYS A 49 6.42 12.98 1.70
N ASP A 50 7.52 12.32 2.08
CA ASP A 50 8.87 12.74 1.71
C ASP A 50 9.11 12.60 0.19
N VAL A 51 8.55 11.57 -0.44
CA VAL A 51 8.57 11.38 -1.91
C VAL A 51 7.87 12.54 -2.64
N THR A 52 6.74 13.03 -2.14
CA THR A 52 6.06 14.19 -2.75
C THR A 52 6.87 15.47 -2.67
N LEU A 53 7.75 15.58 -1.66
CA LEU A 53 8.66 16.71 -1.47
C LEU A 53 10.03 16.49 -2.15
N GLN A 54 10.22 15.36 -2.86
CA GLN A 54 11.48 14.96 -3.50
C GLN A 54 12.67 14.93 -2.52
N LYS A 55 12.42 14.52 -1.27
CA LYS A 55 13.45 14.42 -0.22
C LYS A 55 14.01 13.01 -0.06
N GLN A 56 13.54 12.08 -0.88
CA GLN A 56 13.84 10.65 -0.80
C GLN A 56 13.93 10.05 -2.20
#